data_AF-A0AAJ2UQM7-F1
#
_entry.id   AF-A0AAJ2UQM7-F1
#
_cell.length_a   1.000
_cell.length_b   1.000
_cell.length_c   1.000
_cell.angle_alpha   90.00
_cell.angle_beta   90.00
_cell.angle_gamma   90.00
#
_symmetry.space_group_name_H-M   'P 1'
#
loop_
_entity.id
_entity.type
_entity.pdbx_description
1 polymer ?
#
loop_
_entity_poly.entity_id
_entity_poly.type
_entity_poly.pdbx_seq_one_letter_code
_entity_poly.pdbx_strand_id
1 'polypeptide(L)'
;MTDPAEHRRVTDPPARVPDPPARVIDPAEVERHRLSDAENRRIFRERIVPDLLAGRTGQETPTVVFLVGQPGAGKSRVTEMVAGVLDRHGGFADVDSDLYKPYHPAYARLMAQDDTLMAAYTRADGRAWMALAEAYVREHGLHAIIQETSQNARAVEEKMRAYRDSGARVEALFMGVPQAMSNQGIVNRYYEQLADRGQGRLTVQSNADESYAGILELADRVDRGTLADLASVYRRGESKPRYSNSLDGTGNWTGPPELRQALAAERVRPWTAAESDSFVTTQLRLRETAR
;
A
#
# COMPACT_ATOMS: atom_id res chain seq x y z
N MET A 1 52.09 24.51 6.47
CA MET A 1 52.21 23.38 7.41
C MET A 1 50.81 23.14 7.94
N THR A 2 50.07 22.26 7.28
CA THR A 2 48.64 21.99 7.50
C THR A 2 48.53 20.67 8.25
N ASP A 3 47.88 20.70 9.41
CA ASP A 3 47.63 19.53 10.25
C ASP A 3 46.40 18.76 9.72
N PRO A 4 46.50 17.44 9.41
CA PRO A 4 45.38 16.66 8.90
C PRO A 4 44.96 15.58 9.90
N ALA A 5 43.94 15.84 10.73
CA ALA A 5 43.15 14.77 11.37
C ALA A 5 41.91 15.31 12.11
N GLU A 6 40.83 15.62 11.38
CA GLU A 6 39.49 15.61 11.98
C GLU A 6 38.72 14.40 11.46
N HIS A 7 38.89 13.29 12.18
CA HIS A 7 38.03 12.11 12.06
C HIS A 7 36.58 12.53 12.36
N ARG A 8 35.75 12.64 11.33
CA ARG A 8 34.29 12.67 11.49
C ARG A 8 33.88 11.39 12.21
N ARG A 9 33.54 11.51 13.49
CA ARG A 9 32.82 10.47 14.23
C ARG A 9 31.49 10.26 13.51
N VAL A 10 31.35 9.13 12.83
CA VAL A 10 30.05 8.56 12.48
C VAL A 10 29.41 8.24 13.82
N THR A 11 28.51 9.11 14.26
CA THR A 11 27.64 8.83 15.39
C THR A 11 26.78 7.62 15.03
N ASP A 12 26.81 6.58 15.86
CA ASP A 12 25.89 5.45 15.73
C ASP A 12 24.45 5.95 15.54
N PRO A 13 23.65 5.28 14.69
CA PRO A 13 22.23 5.62 14.59
C PRO A 13 21.60 5.56 15.98
N PRO A 14 20.71 6.50 16.33
CA PRO A 14 20.06 6.50 17.63
C PRO A 14 19.41 5.13 17.88
N ALA A 15 19.61 4.59 19.08
CA ALA A 15 19.02 3.33 19.50
C ALA A 15 17.52 3.32 19.17
N ARG A 16 17.07 2.26 18.49
CA ARG A 16 15.66 2.07 18.13
C ARG A 16 14.84 2.19 19.40
N VAL A 17 13.93 3.17 19.47
CA VAL A 17 12.92 3.21 20.54
C VAL A 17 12.16 1.89 20.44
N PRO A 18 12.17 1.04 21.49
CA PRO A 18 11.43 -0.21 21.46
C PRO A 18 9.97 0.12 21.21
N ASP A 19 9.31 -0.63 20.31
CA ASP A 19 7.87 -0.59 20.25
C ASP A 19 7.33 -0.85 21.68
N PRO A 20 6.27 -0.13 22.13
CA PRO A 20 5.62 -0.48 23.37
C PRO A 20 5.30 -1.98 23.36
N PRO A 21 5.43 -2.70 24.50
CA PRO A 21 5.26 -4.13 24.51
C PRO A 21 3.93 -4.49 23.87
N ALA A 22 3.98 -5.28 22.79
CA ALA A 22 2.79 -5.73 22.10
C ALA A 22 1.88 -6.38 23.16
N ARG A 23 0.69 -5.81 23.37
CA ARG A 23 -0.32 -6.46 24.21
C ARG A 23 -0.50 -7.86 23.66
N VAL A 24 -0.42 -8.86 24.53
CA VAL A 24 -0.64 -10.25 24.15
C VAL A 24 -2.08 -10.35 23.64
N ILE A 25 -2.24 -10.49 22.33
CA ILE A 25 -3.54 -10.66 21.70
C ILE A 25 -3.92 -12.13 21.89
N ASP A 26 -4.91 -12.40 22.72
CA ASP A 26 -5.38 -13.77 22.94
C ASP A 26 -6.11 -14.28 21.68
N PRO A 27 -5.61 -15.36 21.04
CA PRO A 27 -6.23 -15.93 19.85
C PRO A 27 -7.69 -16.31 20.04
N ALA A 28 -8.11 -16.69 21.26
CA ALA A 28 -9.50 -17.01 21.53
C ALA A 28 -10.39 -15.75 21.50
N GLU A 29 -9.89 -14.59 21.93
CA GLU A 29 -10.60 -13.31 21.78
C GLU A 29 -10.77 -12.93 20.30
N VAL A 30 -9.73 -13.17 19.49
CA VAL A 30 -9.76 -12.88 18.04
C VAL A 30 -10.87 -13.70 17.39
N GLU A 31 -10.92 -15.00 17.67
CA GLU A 31 -11.94 -15.88 17.08
C GLU A 31 -13.35 -15.54 17.58
N ARG A 32 -13.51 -15.08 18.84
CA ARG A 32 -14.82 -14.60 19.34
C ARG A 32 -15.35 -13.37 18.60
N HIS A 33 -14.46 -12.54 18.06
CA HIS A 33 -14.86 -11.36 17.28
C HIS A 33 -15.05 -11.65 15.80
N ARG A 34 -14.60 -12.81 15.32
CA ARG A 34 -14.74 -13.21 13.92
C ARG A 34 -16.20 -13.42 13.57
N LEU A 35 -16.62 -12.86 12.44
CA LEU A 35 -17.97 -13.10 11.94
C LEU A 35 -18.12 -14.54 11.44
N SER A 36 -19.33 -15.08 11.53
CA SER A 36 -19.67 -16.29 10.77
C SER A 36 -19.54 -16.01 9.27
N ASP A 37 -19.21 -17.04 8.49
CA ASP A 37 -19.10 -16.91 7.03
C ASP A 37 -20.39 -16.36 6.39
N ALA A 38 -21.55 -16.75 6.89
CA ALA A 38 -22.85 -16.28 6.41
C ALA A 38 -23.01 -14.77 6.66
N GLU A 39 -22.68 -14.29 7.86
CA GLU A 39 -22.78 -12.88 8.21
C GLU A 39 -21.75 -12.03 7.46
N ASN A 40 -20.51 -12.52 7.33
CA ASN A 40 -19.46 -11.86 6.56
C ASN A 40 -19.91 -11.65 5.09
N ARG A 41 -20.44 -12.70 4.44
CA ARG A 41 -20.95 -12.63 3.06
C ARG A 41 -22.18 -11.76 2.93
N ARG A 42 -23.06 -11.75 3.93
CA ARG A 42 -24.24 -10.88 3.97
C ARG A 42 -23.83 -9.41 3.98
N ILE A 43 -22.94 -9.01 4.89
CA ILE A 43 -22.39 -7.65 4.97
C ILE A 43 -21.72 -7.24 3.66
N PHE A 44 -20.95 -8.15 3.06
CA PHE A 44 -20.33 -7.89 1.77
C PHE A 44 -21.36 -7.53 0.70
N ARG A 45 -22.38 -8.38 0.52
CA ARG A 45 -23.38 -8.21 -0.52
C ARG A 45 -24.32 -7.03 -0.28
N GLU A 46 -24.77 -6.86 0.97
CA GLU A 46 -25.82 -5.90 1.30
C GLU A 46 -25.28 -4.50 1.63
N ARG A 47 -23.99 -4.36 1.90
CA ARG A 47 -23.39 -3.07 2.31
C ARG A 47 -22.16 -2.70 1.49
N ILE A 48 -21.13 -3.55 1.49
CA ILE A 48 -19.85 -3.22 0.82
C ILE A 48 -20.04 -3.08 -0.69
N VAL A 49 -20.77 -4.00 -1.33
CA VAL A 49 -21.02 -3.93 -2.77
C VAL A 49 -21.77 -2.66 -3.14
N PRO A 50 -22.96 -2.35 -2.58
CA PRO A 50 -23.68 -1.12 -2.90
C PRO A 50 -22.88 0.17 -2.69
N ASP A 51 -22.15 0.26 -1.57
CA ASP A 51 -21.47 1.50 -1.18
C ASP A 51 -20.17 1.72 -1.97
N LEU A 52 -19.39 0.65 -2.22
CA LEU A 52 -18.00 0.77 -2.67
C LEU A 52 -17.74 0.18 -4.06
N LEU A 53 -18.56 -0.76 -4.55
CA LEU A 53 -18.24 -1.55 -5.77
C LEU A 53 -19.29 -1.41 -6.88
N ALA A 54 -20.55 -1.19 -6.54
CA ALA A 54 -21.64 -1.05 -7.52
C ALA A 54 -21.59 0.30 -8.24
N GLY A 55 -22.27 0.42 -9.39
CA GLY A 55 -22.35 1.67 -10.13
C GLY A 55 -21.14 1.99 -11.03
N ARG A 56 -20.22 1.03 -11.20
CA ARG A 56 -19.13 1.08 -12.20
C ARG A 56 -19.55 0.30 -13.44
N THR A 57 -19.04 0.71 -14.60
CA THR A 57 -19.35 0.08 -15.89
C THR A 57 -18.33 -1.00 -16.20
N GLY A 58 -18.80 -2.23 -16.38
CA GLY A 58 -17.95 -3.36 -16.83
C GLY A 58 -17.33 -3.11 -18.19
N GLN A 59 -16.10 -3.60 -18.38
CA GLN A 59 -15.30 -3.47 -19.58
C GLN A 59 -14.98 -4.86 -20.14
N GLU A 60 -14.82 -4.96 -21.46
CA GLU A 60 -14.33 -6.19 -22.10
C GLU A 60 -12.89 -6.49 -21.67
N THR A 61 -12.05 -5.45 -21.55
CA THR A 61 -10.66 -5.54 -21.12
C THR A 61 -10.41 -4.53 -20.00
N PRO A 62 -10.77 -4.83 -18.74
CA PRO A 62 -10.57 -3.89 -17.64
C PRO A 62 -9.08 -3.69 -17.33
N THR A 63 -8.68 -2.45 -17.11
CA THR A 63 -7.39 -2.10 -16.48
C THR A 63 -7.45 -2.28 -14.96
N VAL A 64 -6.59 -3.16 -14.42
CA VAL A 64 -6.38 -3.38 -13.00
C VAL A 64 -4.98 -2.92 -12.62
N VAL A 65 -4.92 -1.87 -11.79
CA VAL A 65 -3.68 -1.21 -11.39
C VAL A 65 -3.28 -1.68 -10.00
N PHE A 66 -2.17 -2.41 -9.90
CA PHE A 66 -1.50 -2.70 -8.64
C PHE A 66 -0.64 -1.50 -8.25
N LEU A 67 -1.13 -0.69 -7.31
CA LEU A 67 -0.37 0.43 -6.77
C LEU A 67 0.42 -0.04 -5.54
N VAL A 68 1.69 -0.34 -5.76
CA VAL A 68 2.57 -1.01 -4.81
C VAL A 68 3.42 0.02 -4.07
N GLY A 69 3.31 0.05 -2.75
CA GLY A 69 4.16 0.92 -1.91
C GLY A 69 4.01 0.62 -0.44
N GLN A 70 5.12 0.65 0.30
CA GLN A 70 5.10 0.41 1.73
C GLN A 70 4.23 1.46 2.46
N PRO A 71 3.74 1.17 3.67
CA PRO A 71 3.06 2.17 4.49
C PRO A 71 3.87 3.48 4.57
N GLY A 72 3.20 4.62 4.37
CA GLY A 72 3.84 5.94 4.36
C GLY A 72 4.57 6.34 3.08
N ALA A 73 4.62 5.49 2.04
CA ALA A 73 5.27 5.83 0.77
C ALA A 73 4.59 6.98 -0.02
N GLY A 74 3.36 7.37 0.34
CA GLY A 74 2.65 8.47 -0.30
C GLY A 74 2.05 8.12 -1.67
N LYS A 75 1.35 6.98 -1.73
CA LYS A 75 0.64 6.48 -2.92
C LYS A 75 -0.42 7.45 -3.48
N SER A 76 -1.00 8.31 -2.63
CA SER A 76 -2.19 9.12 -2.93
C SER A 76 -2.10 9.92 -4.23
N ARG A 77 -0.95 10.55 -4.52
CA ARG A 77 -0.80 11.35 -5.75
C ARG A 77 -0.90 10.50 -7.02
N VAL A 78 -0.34 9.30 -6.99
CA VAL A 78 -0.44 8.34 -8.10
C VAL A 78 -1.86 7.76 -8.14
N THR A 79 -2.47 7.47 -6.99
CA THR A 79 -3.88 7.05 -6.91
C THR A 79 -4.79 8.07 -7.59
N GLU A 80 -4.70 9.36 -7.25
CA GLU A 80 -5.50 10.44 -7.85
C GLU A 80 -5.33 10.52 -9.37
N MET A 81 -4.09 10.40 -9.85
CA MET A 81 -3.78 10.42 -11.28
C MET A 81 -4.44 9.24 -12.00
N VAL A 82 -4.31 8.02 -11.46
CA VAL A 82 -4.89 6.81 -12.05
C VAL A 82 -6.41 6.85 -11.98
N ALA A 83 -6.98 7.21 -10.83
CA ALA A 83 -8.42 7.37 -10.62
C ALA A 83 -9.01 8.32 -11.66
N GLY A 84 -8.39 9.50 -11.86
CA GLY A 84 -8.86 10.46 -12.84
C GLY A 84 -8.84 9.93 -14.29
N VAL A 85 -7.97 8.98 -14.62
CA VAL A 85 -7.99 8.28 -15.91
C VAL A 85 -9.14 7.27 -15.95
N LEU A 86 -9.22 6.36 -14.98
CA LEU A 86 -10.21 5.28 -14.96
C LEU A 86 -11.66 5.79 -14.84
N ASP A 87 -11.90 6.89 -14.14
CA ASP A 87 -13.23 7.52 -14.02
C ASP A 87 -13.79 7.99 -15.35
N ARG A 88 -12.92 8.40 -16.29
CA ARG A 88 -13.35 8.75 -17.65
C ARG A 88 -13.72 7.53 -18.50
N HIS A 89 -13.43 6.32 -18.01
CA HIS A 89 -13.61 5.05 -18.71
C HIS A 89 -14.51 4.09 -17.91
N GLY A 90 -15.53 4.60 -17.23
CA GLY A 90 -16.54 3.77 -16.55
C GLY A 90 -16.35 3.60 -15.06
N GLY A 91 -15.40 4.33 -14.45
CA GLY A 91 -15.14 4.26 -13.01
C GLY A 91 -14.32 3.03 -12.61
N PHE A 92 -13.92 2.98 -11.35
CA PHE A 92 -13.10 1.90 -10.82
C PHE A 92 -13.54 1.47 -9.41
N ALA A 93 -13.13 0.27 -9.03
CA ALA A 93 -13.16 -0.21 -7.64
C ALA A 93 -11.82 0.10 -6.95
N ASP A 94 -11.85 0.85 -5.85
CA ASP A 94 -10.67 0.99 -4.97
C ASP A 94 -10.65 -0.20 -4.00
N VAL A 95 -9.64 -1.06 -4.14
CA VAL A 95 -9.52 -2.30 -3.38
C VAL A 95 -8.44 -2.15 -2.32
N ASP A 96 -8.88 -1.80 -1.11
CA ASP A 96 -8.07 -1.68 0.09
C ASP A 96 -8.80 -2.28 1.29
N SER A 97 -8.13 -3.18 2.00
CA SER A 97 -8.66 -3.79 3.22
C SER A 97 -9.12 -2.77 4.27
N ASP A 98 -8.51 -1.58 4.31
CA ASP A 98 -8.86 -0.52 5.25
C ASP A 98 -10.22 0.14 4.95
N LEU A 99 -10.69 0.07 3.70
CA LEU A 99 -12.03 0.54 3.33
C LEU A 99 -13.13 -0.41 3.83
N TYR A 100 -12.83 -1.69 4.01
CA TYR A 100 -13.81 -2.70 4.39
C TYR A 100 -13.95 -2.88 5.91
N LYS A 101 -12.88 -2.68 6.68
CA LYS A 101 -12.90 -2.84 8.16
C LYS A 101 -14.02 -2.04 8.86
N PRO A 102 -14.36 -0.80 8.46
CA PRO A 102 -15.47 -0.05 9.06
C PRO A 102 -16.84 -0.72 8.96
N TYR A 103 -17.03 -1.69 8.06
CA TYR A 103 -18.28 -2.45 7.94
C TYR A 103 -18.44 -3.52 9.03
N HIS A 104 -17.37 -3.84 9.75
CA HIS A 104 -17.44 -4.79 10.86
C HIS A 104 -18.29 -4.23 12.01
N PRO A 105 -19.31 -4.96 12.52
CA PRO A 105 -20.22 -4.44 13.55
C PRO A 105 -19.52 -3.95 14.83
N ALA A 106 -18.40 -4.58 15.19
CA ALA A 106 -17.60 -4.17 16.35
C ALA A 106 -16.58 -3.06 16.07
N TYR A 107 -16.41 -2.60 14.83
CA TYR A 107 -15.31 -1.69 14.43
C TYR A 107 -15.27 -0.42 15.27
N ALA A 108 -16.38 0.32 15.33
CA ALA A 108 -16.43 1.60 16.04
C ALA A 108 -16.12 1.45 17.55
N ARG A 109 -16.68 0.40 18.18
CA ARG A 109 -16.41 0.10 19.59
C ARG A 109 -14.95 -0.26 19.83
N LEU A 110 -14.38 -1.14 19.00
CA LEU A 110 -12.99 -1.57 19.15
C LEU A 110 -12.03 -0.42 18.88
N MET A 111 -12.31 0.40 17.87
CA MET A 111 -11.50 1.56 17.52
C MET A 111 -11.46 2.58 18.67
N ALA A 112 -12.60 2.83 19.32
CA ALA A 112 -12.65 3.71 20.49
C ALA A 112 -11.94 3.13 21.74
N GLN A 113 -11.76 1.81 21.80
CA GLN A 113 -11.10 1.13 22.91
C GLN A 113 -9.58 1.06 22.73
N ASP A 114 -9.14 0.53 21.59
CA ASP A 114 -7.73 0.25 21.29
C ASP A 114 -7.58 -0.06 19.78
N ASP A 115 -6.76 0.73 19.09
CA ASP A 115 -6.51 0.60 17.65
C ASP A 115 -5.83 -0.71 17.26
N THR A 116 -5.02 -1.26 18.15
CA THR A 116 -4.29 -2.50 17.99
C THR A 116 -5.22 -3.69 18.14
N LEU A 117 -6.13 -3.66 19.12
CA LEU A 117 -7.18 -4.69 19.25
C LEU A 117 -8.15 -4.66 18.07
N MET A 118 -8.58 -3.46 17.64
CA MET A 118 -9.41 -3.31 16.44
C MET A 118 -8.74 -3.94 15.23
N ALA A 119 -7.46 -3.63 15.00
CA ALA A 119 -6.72 -4.13 13.86
C ALA A 119 -6.58 -5.66 13.89
N ALA A 120 -6.41 -6.26 15.06
CA ALA A 120 -6.31 -7.70 15.21
C ALA A 120 -7.65 -8.41 15.02
N TYR A 121 -8.71 -7.92 15.67
CA TYR A 121 -10.02 -8.57 15.71
C TYR A 121 -10.78 -8.44 14.39
N THR A 122 -10.53 -7.39 13.60
CA THR A 122 -11.18 -7.21 12.29
C THR A 122 -10.36 -7.72 11.11
N ARG A 123 -9.13 -8.23 11.35
CA ARG A 123 -8.19 -8.59 10.28
C ARG A 123 -8.71 -9.69 9.37
N ALA A 124 -9.27 -10.75 9.96
CA ALA A 124 -9.73 -11.93 9.22
C ALA A 124 -10.91 -11.55 8.29
N ASP A 125 -11.92 -10.87 8.84
CA ASP A 125 -13.08 -10.41 8.09
C ASP A 125 -12.71 -9.39 7.01
N GLY A 126 -11.81 -8.45 7.31
CA GLY A 126 -11.29 -7.50 6.32
C GLY A 126 -10.56 -8.19 5.16
N ARG A 127 -9.78 -9.24 5.42
CA ARG A 127 -9.14 -10.05 4.36
C ARG A 127 -10.17 -10.84 3.55
N ALA A 128 -11.19 -11.41 4.19
CA ALA A 128 -12.26 -12.12 3.49
C ALA A 128 -13.03 -11.18 2.55
N TRP A 129 -13.37 -9.97 3.00
CA TRP A 129 -13.99 -8.95 2.15
C TRP A 129 -13.09 -8.48 1.02
N MET A 130 -11.78 -8.35 1.24
CA MET A 130 -10.84 -8.03 0.17
C MET A 130 -10.85 -9.12 -0.92
N ALA A 131 -10.84 -10.41 -0.54
CA ALA A 131 -10.91 -11.51 -1.49
C ALA A 131 -12.25 -11.54 -2.26
N LEU A 132 -13.36 -11.25 -1.58
CA LEU A 132 -14.67 -11.12 -2.21
C LEU A 132 -14.74 -9.92 -3.17
N ALA A 133 -14.15 -8.78 -2.81
CA ALA A 133 -14.08 -7.60 -3.67
C ALA A 133 -13.24 -7.88 -4.93
N GLU A 134 -12.07 -8.51 -4.77
CA GLU A 134 -11.23 -8.92 -5.90
C GLU A 134 -11.98 -9.90 -6.84
N ALA A 135 -12.77 -10.84 -6.29
CA ALA A 135 -13.60 -11.74 -7.09
C ALA A 135 -14.72 -10.97 -7.82
N TYR A 136 -15.39 -10.05 -7.14
CA TYR A 136 -16.44 -9.22 -7.72
C TYR A 136 -15.92 -8.37 -8.89
N VAL A 137 -14.74 -7.75 -8.74
CA VAL A 137 -14.06 -6.99 -9.80
C VAL A 137 -13.84 -7.85 -11.04
N ARG A 138 -13.31 -9.06 -10.87
CA ARG A 138 -13.07 -9.98 -12.00
C ARG A 138 -14.37 -10.44 -12.67
N GLU A 139 -15.37 -10.82 -11.87
CA GLU A 139 -16.67 -11.31 -12.37
C GLU A 139 -17.41 -10.24 -13.19
N HIS A 140 -17.28 -8.96 -12.80
CA HIS A 140 -17.99 -7.85 -13.43
C HIS A 140 -17.12 -7.08 -14.44
N GLY A 141 -15.89 -7.52 -14.69
CA GLY A 141 -14.97 -6.86 -15.62
C GLY A 141 -14.70 -5.40 -15.26
N LEU A 142 -14.52 -5.08 -13.98
CA LEU A 142 -14.36 -3.69 -13.53
C LEU A 142 -12.90 -3.24 -13.60
N HIS A 143 -12.68 -1.96 -13.92
CA HIS A 143 -11.41 -1.32 -13.56
C HIS A 143 -11.20 -1.36 -12.06
N ALA A 144 -9.95 -1.47 -11.62
CA ALA A 144 -9.63 -1.44 -10.19
C ALA A 144 -8.27 -0.83 -9.92
N ILE A 145 -8.14 -0.25 -8.72
CA ILE A 145 -6.85 0.09 -8.11
C ILE A 145 -6.70 -0.83 -6.89
N ILE A 146 -5.70 -1.71 -6.91
CA ILE A 146 -5.37 -2.59 -5.80
C ILE A 146 -4.28 -1.91 -4.96
N GLN A 147 -4.62 -1.49 -3.75
CA GLN A 147 -3.67 -0.88 -2.83
C GLN A 147 -2.79 -1.97 -2.19
N GLU A 148 -1.55 -2.08 -2.64
CA GLU A 148 -0.66 -3.17 -2.24
C GLU A 148 0.54 -2.66 -1.43
N THR A 149 0.92 -3.43 -0.40
CA THR A 149 2.11 -3.19 0.44
C THR A 149 3.16 -4.31 0.30
N SER A 150 2.78 -5.44 -0.29
CA SER A 150 3.61 -6.58 -0.67
C SER A 150 4.39 -7.23 0.48
N GLN A 151 3.72 -7.52 1.60
CA GLN A 151 4.30 -8.36 2.67
C GLN A 151 4.55 -9.81 2.23
N ASN A 152 3.85 -10.29 1.20
CA ASN A 152 4.02 -11.62 0.62
C ASN A 152 3.98 -11.52 -0.90
N ALA A 153 5.16 -11.39 -1.53
CA ALA A 153 5.28 -11.18 -2.97
C ALA A 153 4.71 -12.33 -3.80
N ARG A 154 4.80 -13.58 -3.32
CA ARG A 154 4.21 -14.75 -4.00
C ARG A 154 2.68 -14.67 -4.05
N ALA A 155 2.04 -14.30 -2.94
CA ALA A 155 0.59 -14.14 -2.92
C ALA A 155 0.13 -13.02 -3.85
N VAL A 156 0.90 -11.93 -3.99
CA VAL A 156 0.60 -10.86 -4.94
C VAL A 156 0.79 -11.32 -6.38
N GLU A 157 1.85 -12.08 -6.68
CA GLU A 157 2.04 -12.70 -8.00
C GLU A 157 0.84 -13.58 -8.39
N GLU A 158 0.35 -14.43 -7.48
CA GLU A 158 -0.82 -15.27 -7.71
C GLU A 158 -2.07 -14.43 -8.03
N LYS A 159 -2.27 -13.30 -7.34
CA LYS A 159 -3.35 -12.35 -7.65
C LYS A 159 -3.19 -11.70 -9.03
N MET A 160 -1.98 -11.25 -9.37
CA MET A 160 -1.71 -10.62 -10.67
C MET A 160 -2.02 -11.60 -11.80
N ARG A 161 -1.61 -12.87 -11.67
CA ARG A 161 -1.95 -13.92 -12.63
C ARG A 161 -3.46 -14.12 -12.74
N ALA A 162 -4.18 -14.19 -11.61
CA ALA A 162 -5.63 -14.34 -11.62
C ALA A 162 -6.38 -13.22 -12.37
N TYR A 163 -5.88 -11.98 -12.33
CA TYR A 163 -6.44 -10.88 -13.13
C TYR A 163 -6.09 -10.98 -14.61
N ARG A 164 -4.85 -11.38 -14.95
CA ARG A 164 -4.49 -11.63 -16.35
C ARG A 164 -5.32 -12.75 -16.96
N ASP A 165 -5.50 -13.84 -16.22
CA ASP A 165 -6.29 -15.00 -16.65
C ASP A 165 -7.78 -14.65 -16.82
N SER A 166 -8.27 -13.60 -16.14
CA SER A 166 -9.61 -13.06 -16.36
C SER A 166 -9.70 -12.05 -17.53
N GLY A 167 -8.63 -11.89 -18.32
CA GLY A 167 -8.58 -10.98 -19.47
C GLY A 167 -8.33 -9.52 -19.11
N ALA A 168 -7.96 -9.20 -17.87
CA ALA A 168 -7.65 -7.84 -17.48
C ALA A 168 -6.28 -7.39 -18.00
N ARG A 169 -6.19 -6.13 -18.39
CA ARG A 169 -4.90 -5.44 -18.52
C ARG A 169 -4.37 -5.15 -17.13
N VAL A 170 -3.20 -5.65 -16.79
CA VAL A 170 -2.57 -5.46 -15.47
C VAL A 170 -1.49 -4.41 -15.57
N GLU A 171 -1.56 -3.37 -14.75
CA GLU A 171 -0.51 -2.36 -14.61
C GLU A 171 0.06 -2.40 -13.19
N ALA A 172 1.38 -2.34 -13.04
CA ALA A 172 2.05 -2.40 -11.75
C ALA A 172 2.86 -1.11 -11.52
N LEU A 173 2.36 -0.25 -10.63
CA LEU A 173 2.95 1.06 -10.34
C LEU A 173 3.59 1.02 -8.95
N PHE A 174 4.91 1.12 -8.89
CA PHE A 174 5.70 0.98 -7.68
C PHE A 174 6.16 2.33 -7.14
N MET A 175 6.11 2.50 -5.81
CA MET A 175 6.67 3.67 -5.13
C MET A 175 8.14 3.44 -4.76
N GLY A 176 9.05 4.11 -5.48
CA GLY A 176 10.48 4.16 -5.19
C GLY A 176 10.82 5.26 -4.19
N VAL A 177 10.57 4.98 -2.91
CA VAL A 177 10.67 5.97 -1.84
C VAL A 177 11.69 5.52 -0.79
N PRO A 178 12.68 6.36 -0.42
CA PRO A 178 13.61 6.06 0.67
C PRO A 178 12.92 5.72 1.99
N GLN A 179 13.45 4.73 2.73
CA GLN A 179 12.82 4.21 3.95
C GLN A 179 12.52 5.29 5.00
N ALA A 180 13.45 6.24 5.19
CA ALA A 180 13.27 7.34 6.14
C ALA A 180 12.04 8.21 5.80
N MET A 181 11.80 8.49 4.52
CA MET A 181 10.62 9.25 4.07
C MET A 181 9.33 8.49 4.33
N SER A 182 9.30 7.18 4.08
CA SER A 182 8.11 6.38 4.37
C SER A 182 7.86 6.24 5.87
N ASN A 183 8.90 6.08 6.69
CA ASN A 183 8.78 6.01 8.15
C ASN A 183 8.23 7.33 8.72
N GLN A 184 8.75 8.47 8.27
CA GLN A 184 8.15 9.77 8.62
C GLN A 184 6.70 9.87 8.14
N GLY A 185 6.39 9.37 6.95
CA GLY A 185 5.02 9.33 6.41
C GLY A 185 4.05 8.52 7.26
N ILE A 186 4.49 7.40 7.86
CA ILE A 186 3.69 6.61 8.81
C ILE A 186 3.31 7.46 10.02
N VAL A 187 4.29 8.10 10.64
CA VAL A 187 4.10 8.92 11.84
C VAL A 187 3.25 10.16 11.53
N ASN A 188 3.53 10.86 10.44
CA ASN A 188 2.76 12.02 9.99
C ASN A 188 1.28 11.66 9.79
N ARG A 189 1.00 10.57 9.06
CA ARG A 189 -0.38 10.12 8.86
C ARG A 189 -1.09 9.78 10.17
N TYR A 190 -0.39 9.18 11.13
CA TYR A 190 -0.97 8.85 12.43
C TYR A 190 -1.42 10.12 13.18
N TYR A 191 -0.57 11.14 13.26
CA TYR A 191 -0.94 12.40 13.90
C TYR A 191 -2.01 13.19 13.14
N GLU A 192 -2.02 13.14 11.81
CA GLU A 192 -3.11 13.71 11.00
C GLU A 192 -4.45 13.02 11.32
N GLN A 193 -4.47 11.69 11.46
CA GLN A 193 -5.67 10.94 11.85
C GLN A 193 -6.14 11.29 13.27
N LEU A 194 -5.22 11.40 14.23
CA LEU A 194 -5.55 11.86 15.58
C LEU A 194 -6.16 13.25 15.59
N ALA A 195 -5.61 14.20 14.80
CA ALA A 195 -6.13 15.55 14.71
C ALA A 195 -7.51 15.62 14.04
N ASP A 196 -7.74 14.82 12.99
CA ASP A 196 -9.00 14.80 12.23
C ASP A 196 -10.13 14.06 12.96
N ARG A 197 -9.81 12.95 13.65
CA ARG A 197 -10.83 11.98 14.13
C ARG A 197 -10.75 11.69 15.62
N GLY A 198 -9.77 12.24 16.33
CA GLY A 198 -9.47 11.88 17.73
C GLY A 198 -8.86 10.48 17.89
N GLN A 199 -8.66 9.74 16.79
CA GLN A 199 -8.16 8.38 16.77
C GLN A 199 -7.37 8.12 15.48
N GLY A 200 -6.28 7.35 15.59
CA GLY A 200 -5.42 6.99 14.46
C GLY A 200 -4.91 5.57 14.61
N ARG A 201 -4.43 4.97 13.51
CA ARG A 201 -3.80 3.65 13.53
C ARG A 201 -2.33 3.75 13.21
N LEU A 202 -1.49 3.55 14.21
CA LEU A 202 -0.05 3.54 13.97
C LEU A 202 0.34 2.20 13.31
N THR A 203 1.03 2.28 12.18
CA THR A 203 1.53 1.06 11.52
C THR A 203 2.66 0.47 12.37
N VAL A 204 2.56 -0.80 12.72
CA VAL A 204 3.66 -1.55 13.36
C VAL A 204 4.89 -1.53 12.47
N GLN A 205 6.05 -1.12 13.01
CA GLN A 205 7.24 -0.88 12.18
C GLN A 205 7.76 -2.16 11.51
N SER A 206 7.72 -3.31 12.18
CA SER A 206 8.12 -4.58 11.56
C SER A 206 7.31 -4.92 10.31
N ASN A 207 6.00 -4.68 10.31
CA ASN A 207 5.15 -4.86 9.12
C ASN A 207 5.55 -3.91 7.97
N ALA A 208 5.96 -2.67 8.30
CA ALA A 208 6.43 -1.71 7.31
C ALA A 208 7.80 -2.11 6.74
N ASP A 209 8.70 -2.64 7.58
CA ASP A 209 10.01 -3.15 7.17
C ASP A 209 9.88 -4.38 6.27
N GLU A 210 9.00 -5.32 6.62
CA GLU A 210 8.64 -6.49 5.79
C GLU A 210 8.09 -6.05 4.42
N SER A 211 7.17 -5.09 4.42
CA SER A 211 6.63 -4.49 3.19
C SER A 211 7.75 -3.87 2.35
N TYR A 212 8.65 -3.11 2.98
CA TYR A 212 9.77 -2.47 2.29
C TYR A 212 10.64 -3.50 1.57
N ALA A 213 11.01 -4.60 2.23
CA ALA A 213 11.78 -5.69 1.61
C ALA A 213 10.97 -6.43 0.52
N GLY A 214 9.74 -6.82 0.83
CA GLY A 214 8.90 -7.64 -0.06
C GLY A 214 8.54 -6.97 -1.38
N ILE A 215 8.47 -5.63 -1.43
CA ILE A 215 8.23 -4.90 -2.68
C ILE A 215 9.37 -5.12 -3.70
N LEU A 216 10.63 -5.23 -3.26
CA LEU A 216 11.75 -5.54 -4.17
C LEU A 216 11.68 -6.97 -4.70
N GLU A 217 11.18 -7.91 -3.89
CA GLU A 217 10.92 -9.28 -4.33
C GLU A 217 9.78 -9.32 -5.36
N LEU A 218 8.70 -8.56 -5.12
CA LEU A 218 7.60 -8.47 -6.07
C LEU A 218 8.03 -7.86 -7.40
N ALA A 219 8.82 -6.78 -7.37
CA ALA A 219 9.36 -6.16 -8.60
C ALA A 219 10.12 -7.19 -9.47
N ASP A 220 10.95 -8.01 -8.83
CA ASP A 220 11.71 -9.07 -9.49
C ASP A 220 10.83 -10.19 -10.06
N ARG A 221 9.70 -10.51 -9.39
CA ARG A 221 8.70 -11.45 -9.90
C ARG A 221 7.93 -10.87 -11.09
N VAL A 222 7.61 -9.58 -11.07
CA VAL A 222 6.95 -8.88 -12.19
C VAL A 222 7.84 -8.92 -13.43
N ASP A 223 9.11 -8.56 -13.27
CA ASP A 223 10.11 -8.60 -14.34
C ASP A 223 10.24 -10.01 -14.94
N ARG A 224 10.52 -11.03 -14.11
CA ARG A 224 10.77 -12.41 -14.57
C ARG A 224 9.53 -13.11 -15.10
N GLY A 225 8.37 -12.81 -14.51
CA GLY A 225 7.11 -13.50 -14.80
C GLY A 225 6.20 -12.80 -15.80
N THR A 226 6.64 -11.66 -16.37
CA THR A 226 5.84 -10.80 -17.26
C THR A 226 4.43 -10.55 -16.71
N LEU A 227 4.35 -10.26 -15.41
CA LEU A 227 3.08 -10.24 -14.65
C LEU A 227 2.21 -9.01 -14.93
N ALA A 228 2.72 -8.01 -15.62
CA ALA A 228 2.03 -6.77 -15.91
C ALA A 228 2.31 -6.33 -17.36
N ASP A 229 1.31 -5.72 -17.99
CA ASP A 229 1.43 -5.12 -19.33
C ASP A 229 2.17 -3.78 -19.29
N LEU A 230 2.20 -3.14 -18.12
CA LEU A 230 2.97 -1.93 -17.80
C LEU A 230 3.54 -2.06 -16.40
N ALA A 231 4.84 -1.79 -16.25
CA ALA A 231 5.51 -1.67 -14.97
C ALA A 231 6.16 -0.28 -14.87
N SER A 232 6.00 0.40 -13.75
CA SER A 232 6.57 1.75 -13.57
C SER A 232 7.00 2.03 -12.14
N VAL A 233 8.00 2.90 -11.97
CA VAL A 233 8.47 3.39 -10.65
C VAL A 233 8.21 4.87 -10.53
N TYR A 234 7.55 5.30 -9.45
CA TYR A 234 7.25 6.68 -9.13
C TYR A 234 7.98 7.14 -7.87
N ARG A 235 8.31 8.43 -7.82
CA ARG A 235 8.74 9.10 -6.59
C ARG A 235 7.52 9.65 -5.85
N ARG A 236 7.67 9.82 -4.53
CA ARG A 236 6.66 10.46 -3.69
C ARG A 236 6.36 11.87 -4.19
N GLY A 237 5.08 12.19 -4.39
CA GLY A 237 4.62 13.53 -4.81
C GLY A 237 4.71 13.80 -6.31
N GLU A 238 5.23 12.88 -7.11
CA GLU A 238 5.34 13.04 -8.57
C GLU A 238 4.24 12.26 -9.30
N SER A 239 3.81 12.77 -10.46
CA SER A 239 2.87 12.09 -11.37
C SER A 239 3.56 11.52 -12.62
N LYS A 240 4.88 11.70 -12.76
CA LYS A 240 5.66 11.12 -13.87
C LYS A 240 6.53 9.98 -13.34
N PRO A 241 6.55 8.82 -14.00
CA PRO A 241 7.41 7.73 -13.59
C PRO A 241 8.88 8.04 -13.89
N ARG A 242 9.78 7.47 -13.10
CA ARG A 242 11.25 7.48 -13.27
C ARG A 242 11.79 6.27 -14.00
N TYR A 243 10.99 5.20 -14.02
CA TYR A 243 11.18 4.02 -14.83
C TYR A 243 9.82 3.60 -15.38
N SER A 244 9.79 3.17 -16.64
CA SER A 244 8.60 2.57 -17.25
C SER A 244 9.03 1.55 -18.28
N ASN A 245 8.38 0.39 -18.28
CA ASN A 245 8.53 -0.64 -19.29
C ASN A 245 7.16 -1.29 -19.54
N SER A 246 6.92 -1.73 -20.76
CA SER A 246 5.67 -2.37 -21.17
C SER A 246 5.96 -3.66 -21.92
N LEU A 247 4.97 -4.55 -21.96
CA LEU A 247 5.01 -5.70 -22.85
C LEU A 247 4.64 -5.28 -24.28
N ASP A 248 5.28 -5.91 -25.26
CA ASP A 248 4.87 -5.84 -26.67
C ASP A 248 3.73 -6.83 -26.97
N GLY A 249 3.28 -6.85 -28.23
CA GLY A 249 2.23 -7.77 -28.67
C GLY A 249 2.59 -9.26 -28.65
N THR A 250 3.85 -9.60 -28.36
CA THR A 250 4.33 -10.98 -28.19
C THR A 250 4.47 -11.39 -26.72
N GLY A 251 4.17 -10.48 -25.79
CA GLY A 251 4.28 -10.72 -24.36
C GLY A 251 5.71 -10.58 -23.81
N ASN A 252 6.62 -9.95 -24.57
CA ASN A 252 7.98 -9.68 -24.14
C ASN A 252 8.13 -8.21 -23.72
N TRP A 253 9.03 -7.94 -22.76
CA TRP A 253 9.35 -6.57 -22.38
C TRP A 253 9.98 -5.79 -23.55
N THR A 254 9.51 -4.57 -23.78
CA THR A 254 10.05 -3.69 -24.84
C THR A 254 11.46 -3.18 -24.54
N GLY A 255 11.80 -3.02 -23.26
CA GLY A 255 13.15 -2.73 -22.78
C GLY A 255 13.64 -3.77 -21.78
N PRO A 256 14.90 -3.68 -21.32
CA PRO A 256 15.41 -4.55 -20.27
C PRO A 256 14.49 -4.56 -19.02
N PRO A 257 14.18 -5.74 -18.46
CA PRO A 257 13.35 -5.87 -17.26
C PRO A 257 14.16 -5.49 -16.02
N GLU A 258 14.14 -4.18 -15.71
CA GLU A 258 14.95 -3.53 -14.69
C GLU A 258 14.10 -2.89 -13.58
N LEU A 259 12.85 -3.33 -13.39
CA LEU A 259 11.93 -2.76 -12.42
C LEU A 259 12.52 -2.82 -10.99
N ARG A 260 13.09 -3.98 -10.61
CA ARG A 260 13.75 -4.13 -9.30
C ARG A 260 14.92 -3.15 -9.14
N GLN A 261 15.75 -3.02 -10.17
CA GLN A 261 16.95 -2.20 -10.17
C GLN A 261 16.59 -0.72 -10.10
N ALA A 262 15.64 -0.27 -10.91
CA ALA A 262 15.11 1.09 -10.89
C ALA A 262 14.52 1.43 -9.52
N LEU A 263 13.75 0.50 -8.93
CA LEU A 263 13.18 0.68 -7.60
C LEU A 263 14.26 0.79 -6.52
N ALA A 264 15.28 -0.08 -6.56
CA ALA A 264 16.40 -0.03 -5.63
C ALA A 264 17.20 1.27 -5.76
N ALA A 265 17.44 1.74 -6.98
CA ALA A 265 18.13 3.00 -7.25
C ALA A 265 17.38 4.20 -6.65
N GLU A 266 16.06 4.26 -6.82
CA GLU A 266 15.23 5.34 -6.27
C GLU A 266 15.19 5.35 -4.73
N ARG A 267 15.37 4.20 -4.08
CA ARG A 267 15.43 4.09 -2.62
C ARG A 267 16.72 4.61 -2.00
N VAL A 268 17.83 4.59 -2.75
CA VAL A 268 19.18 4.91 -2.21
C VAL A 268 19.78 6.19 -2.81
N ARG A 269 19.17 6.78 -3.84
CA ARG A 269 19.68 8.01 -4.43
C ARG A 269 19.73 9.16 -3.42
N PRO A 270 20.61 10.16 -3.63
CA PRO A 270 20.53 11.42 -2.92
C PRO A 270 19.17 12.09 -3.07
N TRP A 271 18.73 12.75 -2.01
CA TRP A 271 17.51 13.54 -2.02
C TRP A 271 17.74 14.86 -2.75
N THR A 272 16.70 15.34 -3.41
CA THR A 272 16.70 16.71 -3.94
C THR A 272 16.61 17.72 -2.78
N ALA A 273 16.93 18.99 -3.05
CA ALA A 273 16.76 20.06 -2.07
C ALA A 273 15.31 20.15 -1.58
N ALA A 274 14.34 20.15 -2.51
CA ALA A 274 12.91 20.20 -2.18
C ALA A 274 12.44 19.03 -1.30
N GLU A 275 12.93 17.81 -1.56
CA GLU A 275 12.65 16.64 -0.73
C GLU A 275 13.23 16.78 0.69
N SER A 276 14.45 17.32 0.79
CA SER A 276 15.13 17.54 2.08
C SER A 276 14.40 18.60 2.90
N ASP A 277 14.01 19.70 2.27
CA ASP A 277 13.24 20.79 2.90
C ASP A 277 11.87 20.29 3.37
N SER A 278 11.16 19.52 2.54
CA SER A 278 9.88 18.91 2.89
C SER A 278 10.00 17.95 4.07
N PHE A 279 11.04 17.12 4.08
CA PHE A 279 11.31 16.19 5.18
C PHE A 279 11.59 16.93 6.49
N VAL A 280 12.43 17.97 6.47
CA VAL A 280 12.73 18.80 7.65
C VAL A 280 11.48 19.51 8.15
N THR A 281 10.70 20.11 7.25
CA THR A 281 9.45 20.82 7.60
C THR A 281 8.45 19.89 8.28
N THR A 282 8.30 18.68 7.76
CA THR A 282 7.42 17.65 8.34
C THR A 282 7.95 17.20 9.71
N GLN A 283 9.27 17.04 9.85
CA GLN A 283 9.87 16.64 11.12
C GLN A 283 9.69 17.68 12.23
N LEU A 284 9.82 18.97 11.89
CA LEU A 284 9.60 20.07 12.83
C LEU A 284 8.14 20.10 13.30
N ARG A 285 7.19 19.98 12.37
CA ARG A 285 5.75 19.90 12.69
C ARG A 285 5.45 18.72 13.61
N LEU A 286 5.94 17.53 13.28
CA LEU A 286 5.75 16.33 14.11
C LEU A 286 6.28 16.50 15.54
N ARG A 287 7.43 17.17 15.70
CA ARG A 287 8.00 17.49 17.02
C ARG A 287 7.09 18.42 17.83
N GLU A 288 6.43 19.37 17.18
CA GLU A 288 5.49 20.28 17.84
C GLU A 288 4.20 19.56 18.24
N THR A 289 3.66 18.69 17.38
CA THR A 289 2.42 17.94 17.64
C THR A 289 2.59 16.85 18.71
N ALA A 290 3.81 16.32 18.87
CA ALA A 290 4.09 15.28 19.86
C ALA A 290 4.37 15.81 21.29
N ARG A 291 4.41 17.14 21.47
CA ARG A 291 4.59 17.79 22.79
C ARG A 291 3.24 18.05 23.45
#